data_AF-A0A382STK8-F1
#
_entry.id   AF-A0A382STK8-F1
#
_cell.length_a   1.000
_cell.length_b   1.000
_cell.length_c   1.000
_cell.angle_alpha   90.00
_cell.angle_beta   90.00
_cell.angle_gamma   90.00
#
_symmetry.space_group_name_H-M   'P 1'
#
loop_
_entity.id
_entity.type
_entity.pdbx_description
1 polymer ?
#
loop_
_entity_poly.entity_id
_entity_poly.type
_entity_poly.pdbx_seq_one_letter_code
_entity_poly.pdbx_strand_id
1 'polypeptide(L)'
;MTPDTEGHWVGREKERYDFTLKLIEKKSTSRGYFVYRMKDKFNNFYIAFDGREEWDLPATKKNTHPEHEGNYTDDHRLQDGDCFTCKATVNRHDIANFKYGGPDSKHKQTVLNRIKLKEFIGRTDGYDSYNE
;
A
#
# COMPACT_ATOMS: atom_id res chain seq x y z
N MET A 1 31.81 8.25 -5.01
CA MET A 1 30.73 7.42 -4.41
C MET A 1 29.41 7.93 -4.93
N THR A 2 28.72 7.17 -5.76
CA THR A 2 27.31 7.43 -6.04
C THR A 2 26.53 7.21 -4.74
N PRO A 3 25.60 8.10 -4.35
CA PRO A 3 24.76 7.85 -3.18
C PRO A 3 24.06 6.50 -3.38
N ASP A 4 24.23 5.61 -2.39
CA ASP A 4 23.53 4.34 -2.39
C ASP A 4 22.04 4.63 -2.40
N THR A 5 21.33 4.06 -3.38
CA THR A 5 19.89 4.24 -3.53
C THR A 5 19.19 3.73 -2.26
N GLU A 6 18.46 4.62 -1.58
CA GLU A 6 17.81 4.33 -0.29
C GLU A 6 16.71 3.26 -0.40
N GLY A 7 16.44 2.54 0.71
CA GLY A 7 15.41 1.51 0.81
C GLY A 7 15.90 0.07 0.57
N HIS A 8 14.99 -0.89 0.72
CA HIS A 8 15.26 -2.33 0.52
C HIS A 8 14.24 -3.00 -0.41
N TRP A 9 14.73 -4.00 -1.14
CA TRP A 9 13.89 -4.93 -1.88
C TRP A 9 13.36 -6.00 -0.94
N VAL A 10 12.06 -6.32 -1.05
CA VAL A 10 11.39 -7.26 -0.16
C VAL A 10 10.92 -8.47 -0.95
N GLY A 11 11.18 -9.65 -0.39
CA GLY A 11 10.80 -10.94 -0.98
C GLY A 11 11.61 -11.32 -2.22
N ARG A 12 11.30 -12.49 -2.75
CA ARG A 12 11.87 -13.02 -4.00
C ARG A 12 10.88 -12.83 -5.15
N GLU A 13 11.39 -12.52 -6.33
CA GLU A 13 10.55 -12.39 -7.52
C GLU A 13 9.76 -13.68 -7.80
N LYS A 14 8.52 -13.50 -8.27
CA LYS A 14 7.51 -14.54 -8.57
C LYS A 14 6.99 -15.33 -7.37
N GLU A 15 7.47 -15.07 -6.17
CA GLU A 15 6.88 -15.62 -4.95
C GLU A 15 5.73 -14.73 -4.44
N ARG A 16 4.84 -15.35 -3.65
CA ARG A 16 3.60 -14.73 -3.16
C ARG A 16 3.60 -14.70 -1.63
N TYR A 17 3.40 -13.52 -1.07
CA TYR A 17 3.46 -13.29 0.38
C TYR A 17 2.23 -12.55 0.88
N ASP A 18 2.04 -12.63 2.18
CA ASP A 18 1.12 -11.77 2.93
C ASP A 18 1.88 -10.52 3.39
N PHE A 19 1.30 -9.35 3.15
CA PHE A 19 1.88 -8.05 3.46
C PHE A 19 0.96 -7.25 4.36
N THR A 20 1.55 -6.44 5.22
CA THR A 20 0.91 -5.33 5.92
C THR A 20 1.46 -4.03 5.36
N LEU A 21 0.61 -3.26 4.70
CA LEU A 21 0.99 -2.08 3.94
C LEU A 21 0.14 -0.88 4.34
N LYS A 22 0.74 0.30 4.24
CA LYS A 22 0.06 1.60 4.31
C LYS A 22 -0.06 2.18 2.91
N LEU A 23 -1.26 2.59 2.49
CA LEU A 23 -1.45 3.36 1.26
C LEU A 23 -0.92 4.79 1.46
N ILE A 24 -0.09 5.24 0.55
CA ILE A 24 0.55 6.56 0.59
C ILE A 24 -0.01 7.48 -0.47
N GLU A 25 -0.27 6.94 -1.66
CA GLU A 25 -0.77 7.72 -2.78
C GLU A 25 -1.49 6.80 -3.77
N LYS A 26 -2.64 7.29 -4.28
CA LYS A 26 -3.31 6.76 -5.47
C LYS A 26 -3.22 7.77 -6.61
N LYS A 27 -2.77 7.32 -7.78
CA LYS A 27 -2.67 8.18 -8.98
C LYS A 27 -3.28 7.51 -10.21
N SER A 28 -4.16 8.23 -10.91
CA SER A 28 -4.67 7.78 -12.20
C SER A 28 -3.62 7.97 -13.30
N THR A 29 -3.70 7.16 -14.35
CA THR A 29 -2.86 7.31 -15.54
C THR A 29 -3.72 7.57 -16.77
N SER A 30 -3.15 8.24 -17.76
CA SER A 30 -3.81 8.48 -19.06
C SER A 30 -4.18 7.21 -19.84
N ARG A 31 -3.68 6.05 -19.40
CA ARG A 31 -3.93 4.74 -20.02
C ARG A 31 -5.06 3.95 -19.35
N GLY A 32 -5.81 4.56 -18.43
CA GLY A 32 -6.98 3.94 -17.81
C GLY A 32 -6.65 2.93 -16.70
N TYR A 33 -5.46 3.00 -16.12
CA TYR A 33 -5.10 2.25 -14.92
C TYR A 33 -4.60 3.19 -13.81
N PHE A 34 -4.56 2.65 -12.59
CA PHE A 34 -4.20 3.37 -11.38
C PHE A 34 -2.89 2.82 -10.82
N VAL A 35 -2.11 3.73 -10.25
CA VAL A 35 -0.86 3.44 -9.58
C VAL A 35 -1.08 3.66 -8.09
N TYR A 36 -0.82 2.61 -7.31
CA TYR A 36 -0.90 2.63 -5.86
C TYR A 36 0.52 2.60 -5.32
N ARG A 37 0.87 3.57 -4.48
CA ARG A 37 2.14 3.61 -3.76
C ARG A 37 1.90 3.29 -2.31
N MET A 38 2.69 2.36 -1.78
CA MET A 38 2.52 1.88 -0.42
C MET A 38 3.87 1.79 0.29
N LYS A 39 3.82 1.69 1.62
CA LYS A 39 4.99 1.34 2.43
C LYS A 39 4.63 0.33 3.52
N ASP A 40 5.61 -0.43 3.99
CA ASP A 40 5.45 -1.24 5.19
C ASP A 40 5.91 -0.49 6.46
N LYS A 41 5.81 -1.16 7.61
CA LYS A 41 6.25 -0.63 8.91
C LYS A 41 7.76 -0.35 9.01
N PHE A 42 8.56 -0.90 8.10
CA PHE A 42 10.00 -0.68 8.02
C PHE A 42 10.36 0.39 6.99
N ASN A 43 9.37 1.13 6.47
CA ASN A 43 9.51 2.12 5.40
C ASN A 43 10.04 1.55 4.07
N ASN A 44 9.87 0.26 3.79
CA ASN A 44 10.14 -0.26 2.45
C ASN A 44 9.03 0.17 1.49
N PHE A 45 9.39 0.56 0.28
CA PHE A 45 8.44 1.05 -0.71
C PHE A 45 7.91 -0.05 -1.63
N TYR A 46 6.62 0.05 -1.93
CA TYR A 46 5.93 -0.85 -2.84
C TYR A 46 5.10 -0.05 -3.84
N ILE A 47 4.97 -0.60 -5.04
CA ILE A 47 4.14 -0.04 -6.10
C ILE A 47 3.28 -1.14 -6.72
N ALA A 48 2.04 -0.80 -7.04
CA ALA A 48 1.13 -1.68 -7.76
C ALA A 48 0.41 -0.94 -8.88
N PHE A 49 0.10 -1.68 -9.94
CA PHE A 49 -0.67 -1.22 -11.07
C PHE A 49 -1.96 -2.01 -11.13
N ASP A 50 -3.10 -1.32 -11.09
CA ASP A 50 -4.41 -1.96 -11.08
C ASP A 50 -5.37 -1.23 -12.02
N GLY A 51 -6.27 -1.97 -12.66
CA GLY A 51 -7.34 -1.38 -13.47
C GLY A 51 -8.48 -0.84 -12.63
N ARG A 52 -8.58 -1.27 -11.37
CA ARG A 52 -9.60 -0.79 -10.42
C ARG A 52 -9.22 0.59 -9.89
N GLU A 53 -10.15 1.52 -9.98
CA GLU A 53 -10.02 2.87 -9.42
C GLU A 53 -10.07 2.88 -7.90
N GLU A 54 -10.88 1.99 -7.34
CA GLU A 54 -11.05 1.87 -5.90
C GLU A 54 -10.60 0.50 -5.41
N TRP A 55 -9.95 0.51 -4.26
CA TRP A 55 -9.56 -0.68 -3.52
C TRP A 55 -10.49 -0.83 -2.34
N ASP A 56 -11.60 -1.53 -2.56
CA ASP A 56 -12.55 -1.86 -1.51
C ASP A 56 -12.08 -3.13 -0.78
N LEU A 57 -11.84 -3.01 0.52
CA LEU A 57 -11.44 -4.10 1.41
C LEU A 57 -12.68 -4.85 1.89
N PRO A 58 -12.72 -6.19 1.75
CA PRO A 58 -13.84 -6.99 2.22
C PRO A 58 -13.84 -6.99 3.75
N ALA A 59 -14.73 -6.19 4.33
CA ALA A 59 -14.99 -6.00 5.75
C ALA A 59 -13.91 -5.26 6.57
N THR A 60 -14.36 -4.23 7.30
CA THR A 60 -13.69 -3.68 8.48
C THR A 60 -13.94 -4.56 9.70
N LYS A 61 -12.89 -4.79 10.50
CA LYS A 61 -13.07 -5.43 11.81
C LYS A 61 -13.82 -4.47 12.73
N LYS A 62 -14.70 -5.03 13.57
CA LYS A 62 -15.34 -4.30 14.66
C LYS A 62 -14.27 -3.55 15.49
N ASN A 63 -14.53 -2.28 15.79
CA ASN A 63 -13.66 -1.34 16.52
C ASN A 63 -12.46 -0.75 15.74
N THR A 64 -12.34 -0.92 14.43
CA THR A 64 -11.29 -0.22 13.64
C THR A 64 -11.70 1.18 13.18
N HIS A 65 -12.97 1.56 13.37
CA HIS A 65 -13.52 2.90 13.11
C HIS A 65 -14.26 3.41 14.36
N PRO A 66 -13.52 3.89 15.39
CA PRO A 66 -14.10 4.35 16.65
C PRO A 66 -14.97 5.62 16.50
N GLU A 67 -14.80 6.38 15.41
CA GLU A 67 -15.58 7.56 15.07
C GLU A 67 -17.03 7.26 14.63
N HIS A 68 -17.35 6.00 14.35
CA HIS A 68 -18.70 5.56 13.97
C HIS A 68 -19.33 4.72 15.10
N GLU A 69 -20.30 5.29 15.82
CA GLU A 69 -21.15 4.52 16.75
C GLU A 69 -21.84 3.37 15.99
N GLY A 70 -21.52 2.12 16.32
CA GLY A 70 -22.31 0.96 15.87
C GLY A 70 -21.61 -0.17 15.11
N ASN A 71 -20.29 -0.37 15.22
CA ASN A 71 -19.60 -1.54 14.64
C ASN A 71 -19.71 -1.62 13.10
N TYR A 72 -19.08 -0.68 12.40
CA TYR A 72 -19.01 -0.72 10.94
C TYR A 72 -18.36 -2.03 10.46
N THR A 73 -19.11 -2.84 9.71
CA THR A 73 -18.73 -4.14 9.13
C THR A 73 -19.05 -4.17 7.64
N ASP A 74 -18.88 -3.03 6.98
CA ASP A 74 -19.10 -2.90 5.54
C ASP A 74 -17.75 -2.88 4.80
N ASP A 75 -17.82 -2.89 3.47
CA ASP A 75 -16.66 -2.73 2.62
C ASP A 75 -15.99 -1.37 2.87
N HIS A 76 -14.66 -1.39 3.08
CA HIS A 76 -13.89 -0.17 3.32
C HIS A 76 -13.12 0.24 2.08
N ARG A 77 -13.49 1.39 1.52
CA ARG A 77 -12.74 2.01 0.44
C ARG A 77 -11.44 2.58 0.98
N LEU A 78 -10.33 2.00 0.56
CA LEU A 78 -8.99 2.38 1.00
C LEU A 78 -8.66 3.82 0.60
N GLN A 79 -8.21 4.61 1.59
CA GLN A 79 -7.78 5.99 1.46
C GLN A 79 -6.28 6.13 1.74
N ASP A 80 -5.68 7.20 1.25
CA ASP A 80 -4.31 7.57 1.62
C ASP A 80 -4.24 7.70 3.15
N GLY A 81 -3.25 7.05 3.76
CA GLY A 81 -3.15 6.96 5.23
C GLY A 81 -3.50 5.59 5.80
N ASP A 82 -4.32 4.81 5.11
CA ASP A 82 -4.85 3.54 5.60
C ASP A 82 -3.81 2.42 5.58
N CYS A 83 -3.76 1.69 6.69
CA CYS A 83 -3.03 0.44 6.84
C CYS A 83 -3.96 -0.74 6.57
N PHE A 84 -3.49 -1.71 5.81
CA PHE A 84 -4.26 -2.88 5.41
C PHE A 84 -3.36 -4.12 5.25
N THR A 85 -3.98 -5.28 5.30
CA THR A 85 -3.35 -6.54 4.90
C THR A 85 -3.72 -6.91 3.47
N CYS A 86 -2.79 -7.53 2.76
CA CYS A 86 -3.04 -8.06 1.43
C CYS A 86 -2.19 -9.30 1.15
N LYS A 87 -2.55 -10.05 0.12
CA LYS A 87 -1.71 -11.11 -0.45
C LYS A 87 -1.33 -10.76 -1.87
N ALA A 88 -0.03 -10.62 -2.14
CA ALA A 88 0.48 -10.17 -3.43
C ALA A 88 1.68 -10.99 -3.89
N THR A 89 1.92 -10.99 -5.20
CA THR A 89 3.11 -11.58 -5.81
C THR A 89 4.14 -10.49 -6.04
N VAL A 90 5.38 -10.72 -5.61
CA VAL A 90 6.51 -9.86 -5.97
C VAL A 90 6.77 -10.04 -7.46
N ASN A 91 6.46 -9.03 -8.26
CA ASN A 91 6.62 -9.11 -9.70
C ASN A 91 8.08 -8.91 -10.11
N ARG A 92 8.69 -7.83 -9.62
CA ARG A 92 10.08 -7.46 -9.85
C ARG A 92 10.55 -6.46 -8.79
N HIS A 93 11.87 -6.32 -8.68
CA HIS A 93 12.48 -5.20 -7.97
C HIS A 93 12.81 -4.06 -8.92
N ASP A 94 12.67 -2.83 -8.44
CA ASP A 94 12.85 -1.63 -9.26
C ASP A 94 13.53 -0.53 -8.45
N ILE A 95 14.08 0.46 -9.16
CA ILE A 95 14.52 1.73 -8.58
C ILE A 95 13.56 2.79 -9.10
N ALA A 96 12.77 3.35 -8.19
CA ALA A 96 11.82 4.40 -8.51
C ALA A 96 12.55 5.57 -9.17
N ASN A 97 12.10 5.91 -10.38
CA ASN A 97 12.52 7.11 -11.08
C ASN A 97 11.29 8.03 -11.21
N PHE A 98 11.50 9.32 -11.47
CA PHE A 98 10.45 10.38 -11.55
C PHE A 98 9.22 10.06 -12.42
N LYS A 99 9.26 9.02 -13.25
CA LYS A 99 8.15 8.56 -14.10
C LYS A 99 6.91 8.13 -13.30
N TYR A 100 7.11 7.55 -12.12
CA TYR A 100 6.01 7.05 -11.26
C TYR A 100 6.23 7.33 -9.76
N GLY A 101 7.37 7.93 -9.38
CA GLY A 101 7.64 8.37 -8.01
C GLY A 101 7.10 9.78 -7.77
N GLY A 102 6.69 10.05 -6.54
CA GLY A 102 6.51 11.41 -6.04
C GLY A 102 7.82 12.21 -6.03
N PRO A 103 7.87 13.41 -5.41
CA PRO A 103 9.02 14.31 -5.47
C PRO A 103 10.32 13.73 -4.87
N ASP A 104 10.25 12.59 -4.17
CA ASP A 104 11.38 11.96 -3.51
C ASP A 104 12.27 11.17 -4.49
N SER A 105 13.56 11.50 -4.42
CA SER A 105 14.67 10.94 -5.18
C SER A 105 14.73 9.41 -5.18
N LYS A 106 15.44 8.88 -6.18
CA LYS A 106 15.71 7.44 -6.43
C LYS A 106 15.70 6.57 -5.16
N HIS A 107 14.67 5.75 -5.00
CA HIS A 107 14.56 4.76 -3.93
C HIS A 107 14.30 3.37 -4.50
N LYS A 108 14.76 2.34 -3.79
CA LYS A 108 14.42 0.95 -4.10
C LYS A 108 12.95 0.71 -3.77
N GLN A 109 12.25 0.04 -4.68
CA GLN A 109 10.85 -0.32 -4.50
C GLN A 109 10.59 -1.75 -5.00
N THR A 110 9.58 -2.37 -4.42
CA THR A 110 9.11 -3.70 -4.81
C THR A 110 7.81 -3.56 -5.61
N VAL A 111 7.80 -4.06 -6.85
CA VAL A 111 6.61 -4.03 -7.70
C VAL A 111 5.73 -5.23 -7.38
N LEU A 112 4.49 -4.98 -7.00
CA LEU A 112 3.50 -6.01 -6.65
C LEU A 112 2.52 -6.25 -7.79
N ASN A 113 2.12 -7.51 -7.97
CA ASN A 113 1.06 -7.93 -8.90
C ASN A 113 0.08 -8.89 -8.20
N ARG A 114 -1.09 -9.08 -8.81
CA ARG A 114 -2.14 -10.02 -8.34
C ARG A 114 -2.51 -9.78 -6.87
N ILE A 115 -2.66 -8.50 -6.51
CA ILE A 115 -3.00 -8.09 -5.16
C ILE A 115 -4.41 -8.56 -4.82
N LYS A 116 -4.50 -9.37 -3.76
CA LYS A 116 -5.75 -9.71 -3.10
C LYS A 116 -5.82 -8.94 -1.79
N LEU A 117 -6.68 -7.94 -1.75
CA LEU A 117 -7.00 -7.17 -0.56
C LEU A 117 -7.62 -8.10 0.50
N LYS A 118 -7.29 -7.86 1.77
CA LYS A 118 -7.78 -8.66 2.90
C LYS A 118 -8.50 -7.79 3.93
N GLU A 119 -7.78 -7.22 4.88
CA GLU A 119 -8.39 -6.55 6.03
C GLU A 119 -7.85 -5.14 6.19
N PHE A 120 -8.73 -4.20 6.52
CA PHE A 120 -8.34 -2.90 7.06
C PHE A 120 -7.77 -3.06 8.49
N ILE A 121 -6.71 -2.33 8.80
CA ILE A 121 -6.02 -2.38 10.10
C ILE A 121 -6.27 -1.10 10.90
N GLY A 122 -6.28 0.06 10.25
CA GLY A 122 -6.36 1.37 10.90
C GLY A 122 -5.64 2.46 10.11
N ARG A 123 -5.56 3.67 10.67
CA ARG A 123 -4.84 4.82 10.10
C ARG A 123 -3.67 5.22 11.00
N THR A 124 -2.65 5.86 10.42
CA THR A 124 -1.50 6.36 11.19
C THR A 124 -1.13 7.81 10.87
N ASP A 125 -2.00 8.54 10.17
CA ASP A 125 -1.78 9.88 9.64
C ASP A 125 -2.43 11.02 10.44
N GLY A 126 -2.89 10.77 11.67
CA GLY A 126 -3.32 11.85 12.58
C GLY A 126 -4.65 11.68 13.28
N TYR A 127 -5.11 10.45 13.51
CA TYR A 127 -5.94 10.13 14.66
C TYR A 127 -5.18 9.06 15.43
N ASP A 128 -5.05 9.27 16.73
CA ASP A 128 -4.14 8.57 17.63
C ASP A 128 -4.00 7.09 17.33
N SER A 129 -2.76 6.63 17.42
CA SER A 129 -2.34 5.24 17.54
C SER A 129 -3.40 4.33 18.18
N TYR A 130 -4.29 3.77 17.37
CA TYR A 130 -5.12 2.65 17.81
C TYR A 130 -4.26 1.40 17.72
N ASN A 131 -3.57 1.16 18.84
CA ASN A 131 -3.11 -0.12 19.42
C ASN A 131 -1.74 0.08 20.10
N GLU A 132 -1.78 0.61 21.33
CA GLU A 132 -1.01 0.03 22.43
C GLU A 132 -1.95 -0.83 23.28
#